data_AF-A0A841YA45-F1
#
_entry.id   AF-A0A841YA45-F1
#
_cell.length_a   1.000
_cell.length_b   1.000
_cell.length_c   1.000
_cell.angle_alpha   90.00
_cell.angle_beta   90.00
_cell.angle_gamma   90.00
#
_symmetry.space_group_name_H-M   'P 1'
#
loop_
_entity.id
_entity.type
_entity.pdbx_description
1 polymer ?
#
loop_
_entity_poly.entity_id
_entity_poly.type
_entity_poly.pdbx_seq_one_letter_code
_entity_poly.pdbx_strand_id
1 'polypeptide(L)'
;MSDISRRKKRNKDIRALCVILHDKYYIDKRKIARAMKLSPAYYYDFVAETRDLLYPNLLKIENFIFDLYEPILEVEMELNGVKLDPLESEMDDQTTLDL
;
A
#
# COMPACT_ATOMS: atom_id res chain seq x y z
N MET A 1 7.80 20.48 -9.83
CA MET A 1 7.56 20.21 -8.39
C MET A 1 8.90 19.79 -7.77
N SER A 2 9.33 20.41 -6.67
CA SER A 2 10.62 20.09 -6.04
C SER A 2 10.61 18.74 -5.31
N ASP A 3 11.77 18.13 -5.08
CA ASP A 3 11.89 16.85 -4.36
C ASP A 3 11.33 16.91 -2.94
N ILE A 4 11.47 18.06 -2.28
CA ILE A 4 10.88 18.32 -0.96
C ILE A 4 9.35 18.27 -1.03
N SER A 5 8.75 18.91 -2.03
CA SER A 5 7.31 18.90 -2.25
C SER A 5 6.80 17.50 -2.57
N ARG A 6 7.55 16.72 -3.37
CA ARG A 6 7.23 15.33 -3.69
C ARG A 6 7.26 14.44 -2.45
N ARG A 7 8.29 14.59 -1.60
CA ARG A 7 8.43 13.83 -0.35
C ARG A 7 7.31 14.13 0.65
N LYS A 8 6.94 15.40 0.81
CA LYS A 8 5.82 15.80 1.68
C LYS A 8 4.51 15.20 1.21
N LYS A 9 4.24 15.24 -0.09
CA LYS A 9 3.04 14.62 -0.67
C LYS A 9 3.02 13.11 -0.41
N ARG A 10 4.12 12.39 -0.69
CA ARG A 10 4.22 10.94 -0.42
C ARG A 10 3.98 10.58 1.05
N ASN A 11 4.54 11.34 1.99
CA ASN A 11 4.28 11.13 3.42
C ASN A 11 2.79 11.26 3.74
N LYS A 12 2.12 12.29 3.19
CA LYS A 12 0.67 12.48 3.35
C LYS A 12 -0.14 11.31 2.79
N ASP A 13 0.18 10.87 1.57
CA ASP A 13 -0.55 9.80 0.88
C ASP A 13 -0.38 8.45 1.62
N ILE A 14 0.85 8.08 2.00
CA ILE A 14 1.12 6.85 2.77
C ILE A 14 0.44 6.89 4.13
N ARG A 15 0.41 8.05 4.79
CA ARG A 15 -0.25 8.20 6.08
C ARG A 15 -1.74 7.94 5.98
N ALA A 16 -2.40 8.47 4.95
CA ALA A 16 -3.81 8.19 4.70
C ALA A 16 -4.06 6.68 4.49
N LEU A 17 -3.18 5.99 3.75
CA LEU A 17 -3.27 4.54 3.59
C LEU A 17 -3.09 3.79 4.93
N CYS A 18 -2.13 4.20 5.75
CA CYS A 18 -1.94 3.60 7.07
C CYS A 18 -3.18 3.78 7.96
N VAL A 19 -3.82 4.96 7.93
CA VAL A 19 -5.07 5.20 8.66
C VAL A 19 -6.16 4.23 8.21
N ILE A 20 -6.33 4.00 6.91
CA ILE A 20 -7.30 3.01 6.39
C ILE A 20 -6.98 1.59 6.89
N LEU A 21 -5.71 1.18 6.85
CA LEU A 21 -5.28 -0.14 7.35
C LEU A 21 -5.61 -0.33 8.84
N HIS A 22 -5.46 0.71 9.65
CA HIS A 22 -5.78 0.66 11.07
C HIS A 22 -7.28 0.69 11.36
N ASP A 23 -8.01 1.59 10.70
CA ASP A 23 -9.39 1.90 11.08
C ASP A 23 -10.40 0.98 10.39
N LYS A 24 -10.16 0.61 9.12
CA LYS A 24 -11.05 -0.28 8.36
C LYS A 24 -10.67 -1.75 8.51
N TYR A 25 -9.37 -2.04 8.44
CA TYR A 25 -8.85 -3.41 8.41
C TYR A 25 -8.26 -3.88 9.75
N TYR A 26 -8.33 -3.06 10.79
CA TYR A 26 -7.91 -3.39 12.16
C TYR A 26 -6.46 -3.90 12.26
N ILE A 27 -5.58 -3.49 11.34
CA ILE A 27 -4.17 -3.90 11.36
C ILE A 27 -3.47 -3.19 12.52
N ASP A 28 -2.80 -3.96 13.39
CA ASP A 28 -2.11 -3.41 14.55
C ASP A 28 -0.89 -2.56 14.15
N LYS A 29 -0.85 -1.30 14.62
CA LYS A 29 0.27 -0.36 14.47
C LYS A 29 1.62 -0.97 14.87
N ARG A 30 1.67 -1.82 15.90
CA ARG A 30 2.89 -2.50 16.35
C ARG A 30 3.39 -3.52 15.33
N LYS A 31 2.48 -4.21 14.62
CA LYS A 31 2.85 -5.16 13.57
C LYS A 31 3.49 -4.43 12.39
N ILE A 32 2.89 -3.31 11.96
CA ILE A 32 3.46 -2.49 10.89
C ILE A 32 4.82 -1.93 11.29
N ALA A 33 4.95 -1.35 12.48
CA ALA A 33 6.23 -0.83 12.98
C ALA A 33 7.33 -1.92 12.97
N ARG A 34 7.00 -3.14 13.41
CA ARG A 34 7.92 -4.28 13.41
C ARG A 34 8.32 -4.71 11.99
N ALA A 35 7.36 -4.87 11.09
CA ALA A 35 7.62 -5.24 9.69
C ALA A 35 8.54 -4.22 9.00
N MET A 36 8.35 -2.94 9.35
CA MET A 36 9.14 -1.82 8.86
C MET A 36 10.51 -1.66 9.53
N LYS A 37 10.83 -2.48 10.55
CA LYS A 37 12.02 -2.33 11.40
C LYS A 37 12.12 -0.92 12.02
N LEU A 38 10.98 -0.34 12.39
CA LEU A 38 10.86 0.95 13.07
C LEU A 38 10.52 0.73 14.55
N SER A 39 10.91 1.70 15.40
CA SER A 39 10.38 1.70 16.77
C SER A 39 8.87 2.01 16.74
N PRO A 40 8.07 1.42 17.65
CA PRO A 40 6.64 1.71 17.72
C PRO A 40 6.36 3.22 17.83
N ALA A 41 7.10 3.92 18.71
CA ALA A 41 6.95 5.36 18.89
C ALA A 41 7.17 6.15 17.58
N TYR A 42 8.19 5.81 16.80
CA TYR A 42 8.48 6.49 15.53
C TYR A 42 7.36 6.29 14.51
N TYR A 43 6.77 5.09 14.43
CA TYR A 43 5.62 4.83 13.57
C TYR A 43 4.35 5.54 14.07
N TYR A 44 4.16 5.61 15.37
CA TYR A 44 2.99 6.27 15.96
C TYR A 44 3.03 7.78 15.72
N ASP A 45 4.20 8.40 15.89
CA ASP A 45 4.45 9.80 15.52
C ASP A 45 4.16 10.03 14.03
N PHE A 46 4.58 9.10 13.17
CA PHE A 46 4.29 9.19 11.75
C PHE A 46 2.79 9.16 11.46
N VAL A 47 2.03 8.23 12.03
CA VAL A 47 0.57 8.15 11.84
C VAL A 47 -0.14 9.38 12.42
N ALA A 48 0.36 9.94 13.52
CA ALA A 48 -0.17 11.12 14.19
C ALA A 48 0.22 12.47 13.56
N GLU A 49 0.83 12.47 12.36
CA GLU A 49 1.27 13.69 11.64
C GLU A 49 2.35 14.51 12.35
N THR A 50 2.93 14.02 13.44
CA THR A 50 3.99 14.74 14.19
C THR A 50 5.37 14.51 13.60
N ARG A 51 5.50 13.53 12.69
CA ARG A 51 6.76 13.17 12.04
C ARG A 51 6.56 12.66 10.62
N ASP A 52 7.55 12.92 9.75
CA ASP A 52 7.65 12.33 8.42
C ASP A 52 8.66 11.17 8.40
N LEU A 53 8.40 10.19 7.53
CA LEU A 53 9.34 9.15 7.16
C LEU A 53 10.42 9.70 6.22
N LEU A 54 11.64 9.21 6.42
CA LEU A 54 12.74 9.39 5.48
C LEU A 54 12.54 8.53 4.23
N TYR A 55 13.16 8.92 3.11
CA TYR A 55 13.01 8.25 1.80
C TYR A 55 13.16 6.71 1.82
N PRO A 56 14.18 6.14 2.49
CA PRO A 56 14.31 4.69 2.58
C PRO A 56 13.15 4.01 3.32
N ASN A 57 12.54 4.70 4.27
CA ASN A 57 11.39 4.19 5.03
C ASN A 57 10.09 4.35 4.24
N LEU A 58 9.96 5.41 3.42
CA LEU A 58 8.83 5.60 2.50
C LEU A 58 8.73 4.45 1.50
N LEU A 59 9.84 4.04 0.88
CA LEU A 59 9.83 2.94 -0.08
C LEU A 59 9.46 1.60 0.57
N LYS A 60 10.02 1.32 1.75
CA LYS A 60 9.72 0.09 2.48
C LYS A 60 8.24 -0.01 2.86
N ILE A 61 7.63 1.11 3.26
CA ILE A 61 6.23 1.08 3.71
C ILE A 61 5.28 1.01 2.54
N GLU A 62 5.60 1.64 1.42
CA GLU A 62 4.84 1.47 0.17
C GLU A 62 4.81 0.00 -0.26
N ASN A 63 5.96 -0.66 -0.31
CA ASN A 63 6.02 -2.09 -0.65
C ASN A 63 5.23 -2.94 0.34
N PHE A 64 5.42 -2.70 1.65
CA PHE A 64 4.70 -3.44 2.67
C PHE A 64 3.17 -3.23 2.58
N ILE A 65 2.71 -2.01 2.31
CA ILE A 65 1.29 -1.71 2.11
C ILE A 65 0.79 -2.42 0.86
N PHE A 66 1.55 -2.40 -0.24
CA PHE A 66 1.16 -3.06 -1.49
C PHE A 66 1.01 -4.57 -1.31
N ASP A 67 1.99 -5.22 -0.67
CA ASP A 67 1.96 -6.65 -0.36
C ASP A 67 0.80 -7.03 0.58
N LEU A 68 0.38 -6.12 1.47
CA LEU A 68 -0.80 -6.31 2.31
C LEU A 68 -2.11 -6.08 1.57
N TYR A 69 -2.12 -5.19 0.58
CA TYR A 69 -3.33 -4.79 -0.13
C TYR A 69 -3.81 -5.86 -1.10
N GLU A 70 -2.91 -6.66 -1.69
CA GLU A 70 -3.28 -7.76 -2.59
C GLU A 70 -4.34 -8.70 -1.99
N PRO A 71 -4.12 -9.34 -0.82
CA PRO A 71 -5.13 -10.21 -0.22
C PRO A 71 -6.35 -9.44 0.30
N ILE A 72 -6.20 -8.17 0.70
CA ILE A 72 -7.34 -7.32 1.12
C ILE A 72 -8.24 -7.02 -0.08
N LEU A 73 -7.65 -6.74 -1.25
CA LEU A 73 -8.35 -6.44 -2.48
C LEU A 73 -9.12 -7.67 -2.96
N GLU A 74 -8.50 -8.85 -2.94
CA GLU A 74 -9.16 -10.12 -3.26
C GLU A 74 -10.41 -10.33 -2.39
N VAL A 75 -10.30 -10.17 -1.07
CA VAL A 75 -11.42 -10.31 -0.14
C VAL A 75 -12.50 -9.25 -0.39
N GLU A 76 -12.13 -7.98 -0.59
CA GLU A 76 -13.11 -6.92 -0.89
C GLU A 76 -13.79 -7.17 -2.25
N MET A 77 -13.08 -7.68 -3.26
CA MET A 77 -13.65 -8.02 -4.55
C MET A 77 -14.64 -9.18 -4.43
N GLU A 78 -14.30 -10.24 -3.72
CA GLU A 78 -15.21 -11.35 -3.41
C GLU A 78 -16.47 -10.87 -2.67
N LEU A 79 -16.30 -10.04 -1.62
CA LEU A 79 -17.41 -9.48 -0.83
C LEU A 79 -18.34 -8.57 -1.66
N ASN A 80 -17.80 -7.92 -2.70
CA ASN A 80 -18.57 -7.08 -3.63
C ASN A 80 -19.02 -7.85 -4.89
N GLY A 81 -18.85 -9.18 -4.93
CA GLY A 81 -19.29 -10.02 -6.04
C GLY A 81 -18.48 -9.86 -7.33
N VAL A 82 -17.28 -9.29 -7.25
CA VAL A 82 -16.34 -9.16 -8.37
C VAL A 82 -15.43 -10.38 -8.37
N LYS A 83 -15.57 -11.27 -9.36
CA LYS A 83 -14.61 -12.35 -9.58
C LYS A 83 -13.43 -11.82 -10.38
N LEU A 84 -12.22 -11.98 -9.86
CA LEU A 84 -11.00 -11.87 -10.66
C LEU A 84 -10.97 -13.12 -11.56
N ASP A 85 -11.26 -12.94 -12.85
CA ASP A 85 -11.09 -14.04 -13.80
C ASP A 85 -9.59 -14.26 -14.00
N PRO A 86 -9.01 -15.44 -13.67
CA PRO A 86 -7.58 -15.70 -13.82
C PRO A 86 -7.09 -15.65 -15.28
N LEU A 87 -8.01 -15.57 -16.24
CA LEU A 87 -7.79 -15.76 -17.67
C LEU A 87 -7.60 -14.46 -18.47
N GLU A 88 -7.72 -13.27 -17.89
CA GLU A 88 -7.40 -12.01 -18.61
C GLU A 88 -5.90 -11.65 -18.59
N SER A 89 -5.03 -12.55 -18.07
CA SER A 89 -3.56 -12.37 -18.14
C SER A 89 -2.90 -12.95 -19.41
N GLU A 90 -3.65 -13.63 -20.27
CA GLU A 90 -3.14 -14.23 -21.52
C GLU A 90 -4.05 -13.96 -22.72
N MET A 91 -4.37 -12.69 -23.04
CA MET A 91 -5.07 -12.38 -24.31
C MET A 91 -4.62 -11.05 -24.94
N ASP A 92 -3.31 -10.80 -25.02
CA ASP A 92 -2.78 -9.75 -25.89
C ASP A 92 -1.57 -10.21 -26.72
N ASP A 93 -1.53 -11.51 -27.08
CA ASP A 93 -0.56 -12.03 -28.04
C ASP A 93 -1.23 -13.04 -28.99
N GLN A 94 -2.26 -12.57 -29.69
CA GLN A 94 -2.67 -13.16 -30.96
C GLN A 94 -2.69 -12.05 -32.00
N THR A 95 -1.50 -11.51 -32.32
CA THR A 95 -1.27 -10.90 -33.62
C THR A 95 -1.79 -11.85 -34.70
N THR A 96 -2.80 -11.37 -35.41
CA THR A 96 -3.19 -11.71 -36.77
C THR A 96 -2.12 -12.47 -37.54
N LEU A 97 -2.47 -13.64 -38.07
CA LEU A 97 -2.20 -14.08 -39.46
C LEU A 97 -2.83 -15.46 -39.69
N ASP A 98 -4.13 -15.47 -40.00
CA ASP A 98 -4.64 -16.42 -40.99
C ASP A 98 -4.64 -15.68 -42.34
N LEU A 99 -3.74 -16.08 -43.24
CA LEU A 99 -3.91 -16.20 -44.70
C LEU A 99 -2.62 -16.74 -45.34
#